data_AF-A0A437AHC4-F1
#
_entry.id   AF-A0A437AHC4-F1
#
_cell.length_a   1.000
_cell.length_b   1.000
_cell.length_c   1.000
_cell.angle_alpha   90.00
_cell.angle_beta   90.00
_cell.angle_gamma   90.00
#
_symmetry.space_group_name_H-M   'P 1'
#
loop_
_entity.id
_entity.type
_entity.pdbx_description
1 polymer ?
#
loop_
_entity_poly.entity_id
_entity_poly.type
_entity_poly.pdbx_seq_one_letter_code
_entity_poly.pdbx_strand_id
1 'polypeptide(L)'
;MDKINIKRSLAELSDDPHKALLFILDCYTPTSSKYTFSFTFKSIINDKPVPSVIKGFDELNERISLQRNTLNKLNNANQFLKQKLNNIHAQHQVINEKLNKAIEKTRKLFVLKGENEKIFKIKNKFLLLEKNKPLMLNEEKKKEALEILRIFNKTLEKMKEELLKK
;
A
#
# COMPACT_ATOMS: atom_id res chain seq x y z
N MET A 1 -49.26 11.09 -1.97
CA MET A 1 -48.79 12.48 -2.13
C MET A 1 -49.44 13.04 -3.37
N ASP A 2 -50.48 13.84 -3.17
CA ASP A 2 -51.17 14.47 -4.28
C ASP A 2 -50.29 15.57 -4.88
N LYS A 3 -50.01 15.47 -6.17
CA LYS A 3 -49.33 16.52 -6.92
C LYS A 3 -50.28 17.71 -6.99
N ILE A 4 -50.04 18.74 -6.17
CA ILE A 4 -50.74 20.01 -6.29
C ILE A 4 -50.44 20.56 -7.67
N ASN A 5 -51.44 20.47 -8.56
CA ASN A 5 -51.34 20.94 -9.93
C ASN A 5 -51.58 22.44 -9.94
N ILE A 6 -50.51 23.23 -9.78
CA ILE A 6 -50.52 24.69 -9.64
C ILE A 6 -51.36 25.38 -10.75
N LYS A 7 -51.44 24.77 -11.94
CA LYS A 7 -52.25 25.27 -13.06
C LYS A 7 -53.77 25.24 -12.81
N ARG A 8 -54.29 24.30 -12.01
CA ARG A 8 -55.73 24.27 -11.63
C ARG A 8 -56.05 25.26 -10.52
N SER A 9 -55.11 25.48 -9.59
CA SER A 9 -55.29 26.40 -8.45
C SER A 9 -55.40 27.87 -8.88
N LEU A 10 -54.68 28.27 -9.92
CA LEU A 10 -54.71 29.64 -10.46
C LEU A 10 -56.02 29.99 -11.20
N ALA A 11 -56.70 29.01 -11.79
CA ALA A 11 -57.96 29.24 -12.51
C ALA A 11 -59.12 29.56 -11.56
N GLU A 12 -59.14 28.96 -10.36
CA GLU A 12 -60.13 29.22 -9.30
C GLU A 12 -59.87 30.53 -8.52
N LEU A 13 -58.69 31.13 -8.68
CA LEU A 13 -58.29 32.39 -8.03
C LEU A 13 -58.58 33.65 -8.88
N SER A 14 -59.18 33.48 -10.07
CA SER A 14 -59.34 34.55 -11.07
C SER A 14 -60.40 35.60 -10.72
N ASP A 15 -61.34 35.30 -9.81
CA ASP A 15 -62.47 36.19 -9.51
C ASP A 15 -62.26 37.10 -8.27
N ASP A 16 -61.21 36.88 -7.45
CA ASP A 16 -60.95 37.68 -6.24
C ASP A 16 -59.45 37.94 -6.01
N PRO A 17 -58.96 39.17 -6.26
CA PRO A 17 -57.55 39.52 -6.12
C PRO A 17 -57.05 39.42 -4.67
N HIS A 18 -57.91 39.56 -3.66
CA HIS A 18 -57.51 39.42 -2.27
C HIS A 18 -57.16 37.96 -1.93
N LYS A 19 -57.97 37.01 -2.41
CA LYS A 19 -57.68 35.58 -2.26
C LYS A 19 -56.41 35.16 -3.00
N ALA A 20 -56.15 35.75 -4.17
CA ALA A 20 -54.91 35.51 -4.91
C ALA A 20 -53.67 35.99 -4.13
N LEU A 21 -53.73 37.17 -3.50
CA LEU A 21 -52.64 37.67 -2.66
C LEU A 21 -52.41 36.81 -1.41
N LEU A 22 -53.48 36.39 -0.72
CA LEU A 22 -53.37 35.48 0.42
C LEU A 22 -52.76 34.12 0.01
N PHE A 23 -53.14 33.60 -1.16
CA PHE A 23 -52.55 32.37 -1.70
C PHE A 23 -51.06 32.52 -2.02
N ILE A 24 -50.66 33.64 -2.64
CA ILE A 24 -49.24 33.92 -2.88
C ILE A 24 -48.50 34.02 -1.54
N LEU A 25 -49.06 34.72 -0.55
CA LEU A 25 -48.45 34.82 0.78
C LEU A 25 -48.26 33.45 1.42
N ASP A 26 -49.26 32.57 1.35
CA ASP A 26 -49.17 31.18 1.80
C ASP A 26 -48.02 30.43 1.09
N CYS A 27 -47.87 30.61 -0.21
CA CYS A 27 -46.82 29.95 -1.01
C CYS A 27 -45.39 30.38 -0.66
N TYR A 28 -45.21 31.57 -0.07
CA TYR A 28 -43.92 32.10 0.39
C TYR A 28 -43.72 32.01 1.91
N THR A 29 -44.70 31.50 2.66
CA THR A 29 -44.62 31.36 4.11
C THR A 29 -44.13 29.94 4.50
N PRO A 30 -42.96 29.77 5.15
CA PRO A 30 -42.37 28.44 5.41
C PRO A 30 -43.22 27.50 6.28
N THR A 31 -44.04 28.07 7.16
CA THR A 31 -44.97 27.32 8.03
C THR A 31 -46.21 26.83 7.29
N SER A 32 -46.51 27.38 6.11
CA SER A 32 -47.66 26.97 5.31
C SER A 32 -47.47 25.58 4.71
N SER A 33 -48.56 24.83 4.62
CA SER A 33 -48.60 23.56 3.88
C SER A 33 -48.48 23.76 2.37
N LYS A 34 -48.72 24.98 1.88
CA LYS A 34 -48.63 25.36 0.45
C LYS A 34 -47.27 25.94 0.08
N TYR A 35 -46.30 25.91 1.01
CA TYR A 35 -44.99 26.51 0.79
C TYR A 35 -44.28 25.89 -0.42
N THR A 36 -43.96 26.76 -1.39
CA THR A 36 -43.54 26.33 -2.73
C THR A 36 -42.07 25.97 -2.81
N PHE A 37 -41.22 26.54 -1.96
CA PHE A 37 -39.77 26.29 -1.96
C PHE A 37 -39.42 25.09 -1.08
N SER A 38 -40.00 23.94 -1.38
CA SER A 38 -39.76 22.69 -0.66
C SER A 38 -39.06 21.68 -1.57
N PHE A 39 -37.92 21.15 -1.14
CA PHE A 39 -37.11 20.19 -1.89
C PHE A 39 -37.01 18.88 -1.12
N THR A 40 -37.30 17.76 -1.79
CA THR A 40 -37.17 16.43 -1.19
C THR A 40 -35.88 15.77 -1.66
N PHE A 41 -35.00 15.48 -0.71
CA PHE A 41 -33.76 14.74 -0.96
C PHE A 41 -33.81 13.36 -0.34
N LYS A 42 -32.99 12.43 -0.84
CA LYS A 42 -32.76 11.13 -0.20
C LYS A 42 -31.52 11.25 0.68
N SER A 43 -31.71 11.12 1.99
CA SER A 43 -30.61 11.06 2.96
C SER A 43 -30.38 9.60 3.36
N ILE A 44 -29.14 9.21 3.60
CA ILE A 44 -28.81 7.84 4.05
C ILE A 44 -28.69 7.85 5.57
N ILE A 45 -29.51 7.06 6.26
CA ILE A 45 -29.48 6.88 7.72
C ILE A 45 -29.47 5.38 7.98
N ASN A 46 -28.45 4.86 8.68
CA ASN A 46 -28.28 3.43 8.94
C ASN A 46 -28.43 2.58 7.66
N ASP A 47 -27.73 2.98 6.60
CA ASP A 47 -27.74 2.36 5.26
C ASP A 47 -29.10 2.31 4.55
N LYS A 48 -30.11 3.00 5.08
CA LYS A 48 -31.43 3.10 4.46
C LYS A 48 -31.66 4.50 3.89
N PRO A 49 -32.17 4.63 2.65
CA PRO A 49 -32.52 5.93 2.08
C PRO A 49 -33.83 6.43 2.70
N VAL A 50 -33.75 7.51 3.47
CA VAL A 50 -34.89 8.18 4.11
C VAL A 50 -35.13 9.52 3.39
N PRO A 51 -36.37 9.83 2.97
CA PRO A 51 -36.68 11.13 2.40
C PRO A 51 -36.55 12.22 3.45
N SER A 52 -35.88 13.32 3.10
CA SER A 52 -35.69 14.51 3.91
C SER A 52 -36.18 15.70 3.11
N VAL A 53 -37.21 16.37 3.62
CA VAL A 53 -37.77 17.58 3.02
C VAL A 53 -37.05 18.78 3.62
N ILE A 54 -36.63 19.69 2.75
CA ILE A 54 -35.95 20.94 3.09
C ILE A 54 -36.82 22.08 2.61
N LYS A 55 -37.04 23.07 3.48
CA LYS A 55 -37.88 24.22 3.22
C LYS A 55 -37.03 25.49 3.14
N GLY A 56 -37.07 26.12 1.97
CA GLY A 56 -36.47 27.42 1.73
C GLY A 56 -34.99 27.35 1.44
N PHE A 57 -34.41 28.53 1.25
CA PHE A 57 -33.02 28.67 0.83
C PHE A 57 -32.04 28.55 2.01
N ASP A 58 -32.45 28.90 3.23
CA ASP A 58 -31.59 28.81 4.41
C ASP A 58 -31.22 27.36 4.73
N GLU A 59 -32.22 26.48 4.87
CA GLU A 59 -31.98 25.04 5.07
C GLU A 59 -31.26 24.39 3.87
N LEU A 60 -31.48 24.89 2.65
CA LEU A 60 -30.73 24.44 1.47
C LEU A 60 -29.24 24.82 1.57
N ASN A 61 -28.94 26.03 2.02
CA ASN A 61 -27.57 26.50 2.25
C ASN A 61 -26.89 25.72 3.37
N GLU A 62 -27.60 25.41 4.46
CA GLU A 62 -27.11 24.52 5.52
C GLU A 62 -26.76 23.14 4.97
N ARG A 63 -27.61 22.56 4.12
CA ARG A 63 -27.30 21.29 3.46
C ARG A 63 -26.08 21.36 2.55
N ILE A 64 -25.93 22.43 1.78
CA ILE A 64 -24.73 22.65 0.96
C ILE A 64 -23.48 22.73 1.83
N SER A 65 -23.56 23.42 2.98
CA SER A 65 -22.47 23.49 3.96
C SER A 65 -22.12 22.10 4.52
N LEU A 66 -23.12 21.30 4.90
CA LEU A 66 -22.92 19.92 5.35
C LEU A 66 -22.28 19.04 4.28
N GLN A 67 -22.69 19.19 3.02
CA GLN A 67 -22.08 18.47 1.89
C GLN A 67 -20.61 18.85 1.68
N ARG A 68 -20.29 20.15 1.72
CA ARG A 68 -18.90 20.63 1.64
C ARG A 68 -18.03 20.11 2.78
N ASN A 69 -18.55 20.12 4.01
CA ASN A 69 -17.84 19.57 5.16
C ASN A 69 -17.59 18.06 5.02
N THR A 70 -18.57 17.32 4.52
CA THR A 70 -18.44 15.88 4.26
C THR A 70 -17.41 15.60 3.17
N LEU A 71 -17.42 16.39 2.09
CA LEU A 71 -16.43 16.29 1.01
C LEU A 71 -15.00 16.54 1.53
N ASN A 72 -14.82 17.56 2.37
CA ASN A 72 -13.51 17.85 2.98
C ASN A 72 -13.02 16.69 3.87
N LYS A 73 -13.90 16.08 4.67
CA LYS A 73 -13.57 14.89 5.46
C LYS A 73 -13.15 13.72 4.57
N LEU A 74 -13.87 13.47 3.47
CA LEU A 74 -13.53 12.41 2.51
C LEU A 74 -12.18 12.67 1.83
N ASN A 75 -11.90 13.91 1.44
CA ASN A 75 -10.61 14.28 0.85
C ASN A 75 -9.45 14.06 1.81
N ASN A 76 -9.61 14.45 3.08
CA ASN A 76 -8.59 14.23 4.11
C ASN A 76 -8.36 12.73 4.36
N ALA A 77 -9.43 11.93 4.45
CA ALA A 77 -9.32 10.48 4.59
C ALA A 77 -8.61 9.85 3.39
N ASN A 78 -8.91 10.30 2.16
CA ASN A 78 -8.25 9.82 0.96
C ASN A 78 -6.75 10.18 0.93
N GLN A 79 -6.38 11.40 1.32
CA GLN A 79 -4.99 11.81 1.47
C GLN A 79 -4.23 10.95 2.49
N PHE A 80 -4.84 10.69 3.65
CA PHE A 80 -4.28 9.81 4.68
C PHE A 80 -4.07 8.38 4.15
N LEU A 81 -5.05 7.81 3.47
CA LEU A 81 -4.93 6.48 2.86
C LEU A 81 -3.82 6.43 1.80
N LYS A 82 -3.70 7.47 0.98
CA LYS A 82 -2.62 7.59 -0.01
C LYS A 82 -1.23 7.61 0.65
N GLN A 83 -1.07 8.36 1.74
CA GLN A 83 0.18 8.36 2.51
C GLN A 83 0.47 6.97 3.10
N LYS A 84 -0.53 6.31 3.67
CA LYS A 84 -0.39 4.95 4.21
C LYS A 84 0.02 3.95 3.13
N LEU A 85 -0.56 4.05 1.94
CA LEU A 85 -0.21 3.20 0.79
C LEU A 85 1.23 3.43 0.33
N ASN A 86 1.67 4.69 0.25
CA ASN A 86 3.05 5.02 -0.09
C ASN A 86 4.04 4.44 0.93
N ASN A 87 3.72 4.52 2.23
CA ASN A 87 4.56 3.94 3.29
C ASN A 87 4.65 2.42 3.18
N ILE A 88 3.53 1.73 2.90
CA ILE A 88 3.51 0.28 2.65
C ILE A 88 4.37 -0.06 1.44
N HIS A 89 4.28 0.71 0.36
CA HIS A 89 5.10 0.49 -0.83
C HIS A 89 6.60 0.64 -0.53
N ALA A 90 7.00 1.67 0.21
CA ALA A 90 8.38 1.87 0.64
C ALA A 90 8.88 0.71 1.52
N GLN A 91 8.06 0.25 2.47
CA GLN A 91 8.40 -0.92 3.30
C GLN A 91 8.57 -2.19 2.46
N HIS A 92 7.70 -2.41 1.48
CA HIS A 92 7.82 -3.54 0.54
C HIS A 92 9.13 -3.49 -0.26
N GLN A 93 9.54 -2.31 -0.73
CA GLN A 93 10.83 -2.16 -1.43
C GLN A 93 12.01 -2.56 -0.53
N VAL A 94 12.05 -2.08 0.72
CA VAL A 94 13.10 -2.42 1.69
C VAL A 94 13.14 -3.93 1.99
N ILE A 95 11.98 -4.56 2.14
CA ILE A 95 11.90 -6.02 2.33
C ILE A 95 12.45 -6.75 1.11
N ASN A 96 12.07 -6.31 -0.09
CA ASN A 96 12.52 -6.92 -1.34
C ASN A 96 14.04 -6.83 -1.51
N GLU A 97 14.63 -5.67 -1.19
CA GLU A 97 16.09 -5.50 -1.17
C GLU A 97 16.78 -6.44 -0.18
N LYS A 98 16.23 -6.58 1.04
CA LYS A 98 16.76 -7.51 2.05
C LYS A 98 16.68 -8.96 1.58
N LEU A 99 15.57 -9.34 0.96
CA LEU A 99 15.36 -10.67 0.40
C LEU A 99 16.37 -10.97 -0.73
N ASN A 100 16.56 -10.02 -1.65
CA ASN A 100 17.55 -10.15 -2.72
C ASN A 100 18.97 -10.32 -2.17
N LYS A 101 19.36 -9.52 -1.15
CA LYS A 101 20.66 -9.69 -0.47
C LYS A 101 20.79 -11.06 0.21
N ALA A 102 19.72 -11.57 0.83
CA ALA A 102 19.71 -12.90 1.45
C ALA A 102 19.86 -14.02 0.41
N ILE A 103 19.18 -13.90 -0.74
CA ILE A 103 19.30 -14.81 -1.88
C ILE A 103 20.74 -14.79 -2.42
N GLU A 104 21.35 -13.62 -2.54
CA GLU A 104 22.74 -13.51 -3.01
C GLU A 104 23.72 -14.16 -2.02
N LYS A 105 23.56 -13.91 -0.72
CA LYS A 105 24.38 -14.55 0.33
C LYS A 105 24.22 -16.07 0.34
N THR A 106 23.00 -16.58 0.22
CA THR A 106 22.76 -18.03 0.16
C THR A 106 23.38 -18.64 -1.09
N ARG A 107 23.26 -18.01 -2.27
CA ARG A 107 23.94 -18.45 -3.49
C ARG A 107 25.47 -18.55 -3.30
N LYS A 108 26.11 -17.53 -2.70
CA LYS A 108 27.55 -17.55 -2.39
C LYS A 108 27.92 -18.70 -1.44
N LEU A 109 27.13 -18.91 -0.38
CA LEU A 109 27.33 -20.02 0.55
C LEU A 109 27.21 -21.40 -0.12
N PHE A 110 26.26 -21.56 -1.04
CA PHE A 110 26.11 -22.80 -1.81
C PHE A 110 27.34 -23.09 -2.70
N VAL A 111 27.87 -22.07 -3.37
CA VAL A 111 29.12 -22.20 -4.16
C VAL A 111 30.29 -22.59 -3.25
N LEU A 112 30.46 -21.90 -2.11
CA LEU A 112 31.52 -22.20 -1.14
C LEU A 112 31.38 -23.61 -0.54
N LYS A 113 30.17 -24.09 -0.29
CA LYS A 113 29.94 -25.47 0.18
C LYS A 113 30.35 -26.49 -0.87
N GLY A 114 29.99 -26.26 -2.14
CA GLY A 114 30.39 -27.12 -3.26
C GLY A 114 31.91 -27.13 -3.50
N GLU A 115 32.58 -25.99 -3.32
CA GLU A 115 34.05 -25.88 -3.38
C GLU A 115 34.72 -26.59 -2.20
N ASN A 116 34.20 -26.43 -0.98
CA ASN A 116 34.70 -27.12 0.21
C ASN A 116 34.58 -28.64 0.09
N GLU A 117 33.49 -29.17 -0.48
CA GLU A 117 33.35 -30.61 -0.74
C GLU A 117 34.39 -31.12 -1.75
N LYS A 118 34.73 -30.33 -2.78
CA LYS A 118 35.81 -30.67 -3.73
C LYS A 118 37.17 -30.67 -3.05
N ILE A 119 37.47 -29.65 -2.23
CA ILE A 119 38.73 -29.55 -1.47
C ILE A 119 38.85 -30.71 -0.49
N PHE A 120 37.78 -31.09 0.20
CA PHE A 120 37.77 -32.23 1.12
C PHE A 120 38.04 -33.57 0.41
N LYS A 121 37.45 -33.77 -0.79
CA LYS A 121 37.75 -34.95 -1.62
C LYS A 121 39.21 -34.99 -2.08
N ILE A 122 39.78 -33.85 -2.48
CA ILE A 122 41.19 -33.74 -2.86
C ILE A 122 42.10 -34.05 -1.66
N LYS A 123 41.82 -33.45 -0.49
CA LYS A 123 42.57 -33.69 0.74
C LYS A 123 42.55 -35.16 1.15
N ASN A 124 41.39 -35.81 1.11
CA ASN A 124 41.28 -37.24 1.44
C ASN A 124 42.02 -38.13 0.43
N LYS A 125 42.02 -37.76 -0.86
CA LYS A 125 42.79 -38.45 -1.89
C LYS A 125 44.30 -38.32 -1.65
N PHE A 126 44.78 -37.14 -1.24
CA PHE A 126 46.19 -36.92 -0.86
C PHE A 126 46.58 -37.69 0.40
N LEU A 127 45.74 -37.70 1.44
CA LEU A 127 45.99 -38.46 2.68
C LEU A 127 46.02 -39.99 2.45
N LEU A 128 45.21 -40.49 1.51
CA LEU A 128 45.26 -41.89 1.10
C LEU A 128 46.54 -42.23 0.32
N LEU A 129 47.08 -41.28 -0.45
CA LEU A 129 48.38 -41.41 -1.12
C LEU A 129 49.54 -41.40 -0.11
N GLU A 130 49.44 -40.65 1.00
CA GLU A 130 50.41 -40.72 2.10
C GLU A 130 50.38 -42.05 2.86
N LYS A 131 49.19 -42.62 3.08
CA LYS A 131 49.03 -43.86 3.88
C LYS A 131 49.34 -45.14 3.12
N ASN A 132 49.18 -45.17 1.80
CA ASN A 132 49.43 -46.36 0.99
C ASN A 132 50.73 -46.22 0.17
N LYS A 133 51.83 -46.67 0.80
CA LYS A 133 53.22 -46.81 0.33
C LYS A 133 54.10 -45.55 0.40
N PRO A 134 55.34 -45.67 0.94
CA PRO A 134 56.39 -44.70 0.70
C PRO A 134 56.81 -44.87 -0.76
N LEU A 135 56.11 -44.21 -1.68
CA LEU A 135 56.67 -43.97 -2.99
C LEU A 135 57.94 -43.17 -2.73
N MET A 136 59.08 -43.80 -2.99
CA MET A 136 60.38 -43.14 -3.11
C MET A 136 60.24 -42.05 -4.18
N LEU A 137 59.75 -40.89 -3.75
CA LEU A 137 59.70 -39.68 -4.52
C LEU A 137 61.15 -39.20 -4.60
N ASN A 138 61.65 -39.10 -5.82
CA ASN A 138 62.89 -38.38 -6.14
C ASN A 138 62.91 -37.07 -5.34
N GLU A 139 64.03 -36.73 -4.70
CA GLU A 139 64.12 -35.57 -3.79
C GLU A 139 63.62 -34.26 -4.44
N GLU A 140 63.76 -34.13 -5.76
CA GLU A 140 63.24 -33.01 -6.55
C GLU A 140 61.71 -32.90 -6.51
N LYS A 141 60.98 -34.01 -6.69
CA LYS A 141 59.50 -34.00 -6.63
C LYS A 141 58.99 -33.75 -5.22
N LYS A 142 59.77 -34.13 -4.20
CA LYS A 142 59.47 -33.82 -2.79
C LYS A 142 59.67 -32.32 -2.50
N LYS A 143 60.70 -31.69 -3.08
CA LYS A 143 60.90 -30.23 -3.00
C LYS A 143 59.77 -29.48 -3.70
N GLU A 144 59.36 -29.89 -4.90
CA GLU A 144 58.21 -29.29 -5.60
C GLU A 144 56.92 -29.41 -4.79
N ALA A 145 56.63 -30.58 -4.20
CA ALA A 145 55.45 -30.77 -3.37
C ALA A 145 55.48 -29.90 -2.09
N LEU A 146 56.65 -29.76 -1.45
CA LEU A 146 56.85 -28.88 -0.29
C LEU A 146 56.71 -27.40 -0.66
N GLU A 147 57.14 -27.01 -1.85
CA GLU A 147 57.03 -25.64 -2.35
C GLU A 147 55.59 -25.30 -2.71
N ILE A 148 54.86 -26.22 -3.34
CA ILE A 148 53.41 -26.10 -3.58
C ILE A 148 52.65 -26.01 -2.24
N LEU A 149 53.01 -26.82 -1.23
CA LEU A 149 52.43 -26.74 0.11
C LEU A 149 52.72 -25.40 0.80
N ARG A 150 53.93 -24.85 0.63
CA ARG A 150 54.28 -23.51 1.14
C ARG A 150 53.47 -22.41 0.47
N ILE A 151 53.32 -22.46 -0.85
CA ILE A 151 52.50 -21.52 -1.62
C ILE A 151 51.04 -21.63 -1.18
N PHE A 152 50.54 -22.85 -1.00
CA PHE A 152 49.17 -23.09 -0.56
C PHE A 152 48.91 -22.55 0.84
N ASN A 153 49.82 -22.78 1.80
CA ASN A 153 49.72 -22.23 3.15
C ASN A 153 49.79 -20.70 3.17
N LYS A 154 50.68 -20.10 2.37
CA LYS A 154 50.79 -18.63 2.26
C LYS A 154 49.54 -18.00 1.64
N THR A 155 48.89 -18.70 0.70
CA THR A 155 47.64 -18.26 0.08
C THR A 155 46.47 -18.39 1.07
N LEU A 156 46.44 -19.45 1.87
CA LEU A 156 45.46 -19.63 2.94
C LEU A 156 45.58 -18.56 4.05
N GLU A 157 46.79 -18.16 4.42
CA GLU A 157 46.98 -17.07 5.40
C GLU A 157 46.48 -15.72 4.87
N LYS A 158 46.78 -15.38 3.61
CA LYS A 158 46.25 -14.16 2.99
C LYS A 158 44.72 -14.15 2.94
N MET A 159 44.09 -15.27 2.61
CA MET A 159 42.62 -15.37 2.63
C MET A 159 42.05 -15.19 4.05
N LYS A 160 42.74 -15.66 5.10
CA LYS A 160 42.32 -15.42 6.50
C LYS A 160 42.44 -13.95 6.90
N GLU A 161 43.51 -13.27 6.50
CA GLU A 161 43.71 -11.84 6.79
C GLU A 161 42.67 -10.95 6.11
N GLU A 162 42.28 -11.26 4.86
CA GLU A 162 41.23 -10.52 4.15
C GLU A 162 39.83 -10.75 4.73
N LEU A 163 39.58 -11.91 5.35
CA LEU A 163 38.33 -12.22 6.05
C LEU A 163 38.23 -11.50 7.41
N LEU A 164 39.35 -11.15 8.06
CA LEU A 164 39.39 -10.45 9.35
C LEU A 164 39.36 -8.91 9.22
N LYS A 165 39.55 -8.36 8.02
CA LYS A 165 39.49 -6.91 7.73
C LYS A 165 38.11 -6.42 7.27
N LYS A 166 37.09 -7.27 7.25
CA LYS A 166 35.68 -6.94 6.99
C LYS A 166 34.84 -7.04 8.26
#